data_AF-A0A4Q7WKK1-F1
#
_entry.id   AF-A0A4Q7WKK1-F1
#
_cell.length_a   1.000
_cell.length_b   1.000
_cell.length_c   1.000
_cell.angle_alpha   90.00
_cell.angle_beta   90.00
_cell.angle_gamma   90.00
#
_symmetry.space_group_name_H-M   'P 1'
#
loop_
_entity.id
_entity.type
_entity.pdbx_description
1 polymer ?
#
loop_
_entity_poly.entity_id
_entity_poly.type
_entity_poly.pdbx_seq_one_letter_code
_entity_poly.pdbx_strand_id
1 'polypeptide(L)'
;MGLRPVDLARRAGVSTQLVRNYEAAGILPPAPRSDTGYRQYGPEHVSALLTYRALAPGFGAETATEIMRAVHDGDEALAYRLVDAAHAALHEQRLATDAASDALAALAAQQVDEFTGPSLLVGELAHRLGIRTSALRVWEAAGLLAPTREPGTKYRRYGPEQVRDARIINMLRQGRYYFEQIRPVLDGLRRTGSTEALRTAIAERRAAHDRQTKAMLYGATLLYELITETQPAQQDESAATAPAQ
;
A
#
# COMPACT_ATOMS: atom_id res chain seq x y z
N MET A 1 -37.19 -12.75 -0.59
CA MET A 1 -37.97 -11.95 -1.55
C MET A 1 -36.99 -11.35 -2.55
N GLY A 2 -37.00 -11.79 -3.82
CA GLY A 2 -36.01 -11.37 -4.81
C GLY A 2 -36.20 -9.92 -5.27
N LEU A 3 -35.10 -9.18 -5.37
CA LEU A 3 -35.03 -7.82 -5.91
C LEU A 3 -34.72 -7.86 -7.40
N ARG A 4 -35.29 -6.91 -8.15
CA ARG A 4 -34.92 -6.73 -9.56
C ARG A 4 -33.58 -5.96 -9.62
N PRO A 5 -32.83 -6.04 -10.74
CA PRO A 5 -31.57 -5.33 -10.92
C PRO A 5 -31.65 -3.83 -10.63
N VAL A 6 -32.79 -3.20 -10.94
CA VAL A 6 -33.03 -1.76 -10.70
C VAL A 6 -33.17 -1.43 -9.20
N ASP A 7 -33.67 -2.37 -8.41
CA ASP A 7 -33.90 -2.20 -6.98
C ASP A 7 -32.58 -2.37 -6.21
N LEU A 8 -31.72 -3.32 -6.63
CA LEU A 8 -30.34 -3.44 -6.14
C LEU A 8 -29.51 -2.20 -6.51
N ALA A 9 -29.59 -1.77 -7.77
CA ALA A 9 -28.92 -0.57 -8.27
C ALA A 9 -29.33 0.68 -7.47
N ARG A 10 -30.63 0.86 -7.20
CA ARG A 10 -31.14 1.98 -6.40
C ARG A 10 -30.68 1.91 -4.93
N ARG A 11 -30.73 0.73 -4.29
CA ARG A 11 -30.27 0.56 -2.90
C ARG A 11 -28.78 0.82 -2.73
N ALA A 12 -27.98 0.40 -3.70
CA ALA A 12 -26.55 0.60 -3.68
C ALA A 12 -26.10 1.89 -4.37
N GLY A 13 -27.01 2.73 -4.89
CA GLY A 13 -26.66 3.98 -5.57
C GLY A 13 -25.76 3.81 -6.80
N VAL A 14 -25.93 2.73 -7.57
CA VAL A 14 -25.16 2.40 -8.78
C VAL A 14 -26.07 2.23 -10.00
N SER A 15 -25.52 2.21 -11.21
CA SER A 15 -26.30 1.90 -12.42
C SER A 15 -26.53 0.39 -12.55
N THR A 16 -27.60 0.00 -13.25
CA THR A 16 -27.89 -1.42 -13.54
C THR A 16 -26.81 -2.08 -14.40
N GLN A 17 -26.12 -1.31 -15.25
CA GLN A 17 -24.99 -1.82 -16.04
C GLN A 17 -23.78 -2.10 -15.14
N LEU A 18 -23.53 -1.26 -14.13
CA LEU A 18 -22.43 -1.48 -13.19
C LEU A 18 -22.66 -2.74 -12.35
N VAL A 19 -23.90 -3.02 -11.94
CA VAL A 19 -24.27 -4.28 -11.27
C VAL A 19 -23.91 -5.49 -12.15
N ARG A 20 -24.22 -5.45 -13.46
CA ARG A 20 -23.86 -6.53 -14.39
C ARG A 20 -22.35 -6.68 -14.55
N ASN A 21 -21.63 -5.57 -14.57
CA ASN A 21 -20.17 -5.60 -14.65
C ASN A 21 -19.57 -6.22 -13.38
N TYR A 22 -20.14 -5.94 -12.20
CA TYR A 22 -19.72 -6.54 -10.94
C TYR A 22 -20.04 -8.03 -10.86
N GLU A 23 -21.20 -8.46 -11.32
CA GLU A 23 -21.52 -9.90 -11.49
C GLU A 23 -20.53 -10.58 -12.44
N ALA A 24 -20.28 -10.01 -13.62
CA ALA A 24 -19.32 -10.57 -14.58
C ALA A 24 -17.88 -10.60 -14.05
N ALA A 25 -17.52 -9.66 -13.18
CA ALA A 25 -16.24 -9.63 -12.51
C ALA A 25 -16.16 -10.55 -11.28
N GLY A 26 -17.23 -11.28 -10.91
CA GLY A 26 -17.25 -12.15 -9.74
C GLY A 26 -17.25 -11.40 -8.40
N ILE A 27 -17.60 -10.11 -8.41
CA ILE A 27 -17.78 -9.31 -7.19
C ILE A 27 -19.11 -9.67 -6.52
N LEU A 28 -20.13 -9.95 -7.33
CA LEU A 28 -21.43 -10.44 -6.86
C LEU A 28 -21.51 -11.95 -7.11
N PRO A 29 -22.22 -12.69 -6.24
CA PRO A 29 -22.48 -14.10 -6.50
C PRO A 29 -23.34 -14.25 -7.78
N PRO A 30 -23.34 -15.45 -8.41
CA PRO A 30 -24.14 -15.69 -9.61
C PRO A 30 -25.64 -15.51 -9.33
N ALA A 31 -26.28 -14.58 -10.05
CA ALA A 31 -27.69 -14.31 -9.88
C ALA A 31 -28.57 -15.40 -10.53
N PRO A 32 -29.48 -16.07 -9.80
CA PRO A 32 -30.41 -17.01 -10.40
C PRO A 32 -31.32 -16.31 -11.43
N ARG A 33 -31.78 -17.07 -12.43
CA ARG A 33 -32.72 -16.57 -13.44
C ARG A 33 -34.15 -16.93 -13.04
N SER A 34 -35.10 -16.02 -13.29
CA SER A 34 -36.53 -16.28 -13.19
C SER A 34 -37.00 -17.25 -14.27
N ASP A 35 -38.20 -17.79 -14.10
CA ASP A 35 -38.92 -18.57 -15.12
C ASP A 35 -39.11 -17.79 -16.44
N THR A 36 -39.08 -16.46 -16.36
CA THR A 36 -39.15 -15.52 -17.48
C THR A 36 -37.78 -15.10 -18.03
N GLY A 37 -36.68 -15.68 -17.52
CA GLY A 37 -35.30 -15.49 -18.00
C GLY A 37 -34.55 -14.28 -17.43
N TYR A 38 -35.14 -13.49 -16.52
CA TYR A 38 -34.50 -12.31 -15.93
C TYR A 38 -33.66 -12.66 -14.70
N ARG A 39 -32.52 -11.98 -14.52
CA ARG A 39 -31.69 -12.11 -13.30
C ARG A 39 -32.45 -11.62 -12.06
N GLN A 40 -32.45 -12.43 -11.01
CA GLN A 40 -32.98 -12.10 -9.70
C GLN A 40 -31.84 -11.88 -8.71
N TYR A 41 -31.85 -10.75 -8.02
CA TYR A 41 -30.86 -10.42 -7.00
C TYR A 41 -31.50 -10.52 -5.62
N GLY A 42 -30.98 -11.33 -4.72
CA GLY A 42 -31.45 -11.40 -3.33
C GLY A 42 -30.67 -10.48 -2.36
N PRO A 43 -31.00 -10.55 -1.06
CA PRO A 43 -30.27 -9.87 0.02
C PRO A 43 -28.76 -10.13 -0.01
N GLU A 44 -28.32 -11.34 -0.35
CA GLU A 44 -26.91 -11.74 -0.47
C GLU A 44 -26.13 -10.89 -1.49
N HIS A 45 -26.79 -10.48 -2.57
CA HIS A 45 -26.18 -9.59 -3.57
C HIS A 45 -26.07 -8.15 -3.06
N VAL A 46 -26.97 -7.73 -2.16
CA VAL A 46 -26.87 -6.42 -1.50
C VAL A 46 -25.68 -6.42 -0.53
N SER A 47 -25.57 -7.44 0.34
CA SER A 47 -24.44 -7.60 1.25
C SER A 47 -23.12 -7.62 0.48
N ALA A 48 -22.99 -8.47 -0.54
CA ALA A 48 -21.78 -8.55 -1.37
C ALA A 48 -21.40 -7.22 -2.02
N LEU A 49 -22.38 -6.47 -2.54
CA LEU A 49 -22.14 -5.17 -3.16
C LEU A 49 -21.68 -4.12 -2.15
N LEU A 50 -22.29 -4.09 -0.96
CA LEU A 50 -21.90 -3.16 0.10
C LEU A 50 -20.49 -3.49 0.62
N THR A 51 -20.19 -4.77 0.83
CA THR A 51 -18.85 -5.25 1.24
C THR A 51 -17.79 -4.84 0.22
N TYR A 52 -18.00 -5.10 -1.07
CA TYR A 52 -17.05 -4.68 -2.11
C TYR A 52 -16.82 -3.16 -2.09
N ARG A 53 -17.89 -2.36 -1.98
CA ARG A 53 -17.78 -0.89 -1.94
C ARG A 53 -17.03 -0.40 -0.71
N ALA A 54 -17.09 -1.12 0.41
CA ALA A 54 -16.34 -0.80 1.61
C ALA A 54 -14.87 -1.26 1.53
N LEU A 55 -14.59 -2.38 0.86
CA LEU A 55 -13.23 -2.89 0.64
C LEU A 55 -12.44 -2.02 -0.34
N ALA A 56 -13.04 -1.61 -1.46
CA ALA A 56 -12.32 -0.97 -2.56
C ALA A 56 -11.49 0.28 -2.17
N PRO A 57 -11.95 1.19 -1.28
CA PRO A 57 -11.13 2.34 -0.85
C PRO A 57 -9.93 1.96 0.02
N GLY A 58 -9.98 0.83 0.73
CA GLY A 58 -8.91 0.37 1.63
C GLY A 58 -7.92 -0.56 0.94
N PHE A 59 -8.42 -1.48 0.13
CA PHE A 59 -7.66 -2.57 -0.49
C PHE A 59 -7.31 -2.32 -1.96
N GLY A 60 -7.97 -1.35 -2.60
CA GLY A 60 -7.93 -1.16 -4.05
C GLY A 60 -8.96 -2.04 -4.76
N ALA A 61 -9.38 -1.63 -5.96
CA ALA A 61 -10.45 -2.31 -6.70
C ALA A 61 -10.08 -3.75 -7.12
N GLU A 62 -8.82 -3.98 -7.49
CA GLU A 62 -8.31 -5.29 -7.91
C GLU A 62 -8.31 -6.27 -6.73
N THR A 63 -7.58 -5.96 -5.66
CA THR A 63 -7.55 -6.78 -4.44
C THR A 63 -8.94 -6.99 -3.86
N ALA A 64 -9.80 -5.96 -3.83
CA ALA A 64 -11.18 -6.11 -3.35
C ALA A 64 -11.98 -7.08 -4.24
N THR A 65 -11.77 -7.07 -5.56
CA THR A 65 -12.41 -8.03 -6.47
C THR A 65 -11.94 -9.45 -6.19
N GLU A 66 -10.63 -9.64 -6.00
CA GLU A 66 -10.05 -10.96 -5.68
C GLU A 66 -10.54 -11.50 -4.33
N ILE A 67 -10.63 -10.64 -3.31
CA ILE A 67 -11.21 -11.01 -2.01
C ILE A 67 -12.65 -11.47 -2.18
N MET A 68 -13.48 -10.72 -2.91
CA MET A 68 -14.89 -11.09 -3.11
C MET A 68 -15.03 -12.41 -3.88
N ARG A 69 -14.21 -12.64 -4.91
CA ARG A 69 -14.19 -13.91 -5.64
C ARG A 69 -13.84 -15.07 -4.72
N ALA A 70 -12.77 -14.93 -3.93
CA ALA A 70 -12.33 -15.96 -3.00
C ALA A 70 -13.43 -16.33 -2.00
N VAL A 71 -14.16 -15.34 -1.46
CA VAL A 71 -15.31 -15.58 -0.59
C VAL A 71 -16.43 -16.34 -1.31
N HIS A 72 -16.82 -15.91 -2.51
CA HIS A 72 -17.90 -16.57 -3.28
C HIS A 72 -17.53 -17.99 -3.74
N ASP A 73 -16.24 -18.25 -3.96
CA ASP A 73 -15.70 -19.57 -4.31
C ASP A 73 -15.49 -20.48 -3.07
N GLY A 74 -15.69 -19.95 -1.85
CA GLY A 74 -15.50 -20.67 -0.59
C GLY A 74 -14.03 -20.82 -0.16
N ASP A 75 -13.10 -20.11 -0.79
CA ASP A 75 -11.68 -20.08 -0.42
C ASP A 75 -11.39 -18.94 0.57
N GLU A 76 -11.89 -19.09 1.80
CA GLU A 76 -11.64 -18.11 2.88
C GLU A 76 -10.14 -17.95 3.16
N ALA A 77 -9.36 -19.02 3.03
CA ALA A 77 -7.92 -19.00 3.27
C ALA A 77 -7.19 -18.07 2.27
N LEU A 78 -7.62 -18.03 1.02
CA LEU A 78 -7.13 -17.04 0.06
C LEU A 78 -7.59 -15.62 0.42
N ALA A 79 -8.86 -15.42 0.80
CA ALA A 79 -9.36 -14.12 1.21
C ALA A 79 -8.54 -13.53 2.38
N TYR A 80 -8.24 -14.34 3.41
CA TYR A 80 -7.42 -13.91 4.55
C TYR A 80 -5.99 -13.53 4.13
N ARG A 81 -5.35 -14.34 3.26
CA ARG A 81 -4.01 -14.01 2.74
C ARG A 81 -3.97 -12.70 1.96
N LEU A 82 -5.00 -12.40 1.15
CA LEU A 82 -5.10 -11.14 0.42
C LEU A 82 -5.26 -9.95 1.37
N VAL A 83 -6.05 -10.12 2.42
CA VAL A 83 -6.22 -9.10 3.48
C VAL A 83 -4.90 -8.85 4.20
N ASP A 84 -4.18 -9.90 4.60
CA ASP A 84 -2.88 -9.79 5.27
C ASP A 84 -1.84 -9.11 4.38
N ALA A 85 -1.76 -9.52 3.11
CA ALA A 85 -0.83 -8.94 2.14
C ALA A 85 -1.08 -7.43 1.94
N ALA A 86 -2.35 -7.01 1.87
CA ALA A 86 -2.69 -5.60 1.76
C ALA A 86 -2.30 -4.79 3.01
N HIS A 87 -2.49 -5.35 4.21
CA HIS A 87 -2.06 -4.69 5.45
C HIS A 87 -0.54 -4.60 5.54
N ALA A 88 0.18 -5.66 5.17
CA ALA A 88 1.64 -5.66 5.11
C ALA A 88 2.16 -4.61 4.12
N ALA A 89 1.57 -4.52 2.93
CA ALA A 89 1.94 -3.52 1.94
C ALA A 89 1.73 -2.08 2.45
N LEU A 90 0.60 -1.80 3.11
CA LEU A 90 0.35 -0.49 3.71
C LEU A 90 1.32 -0.20 4.87
N HIS A 91 1.67 -1.20 5.66
CA HIS A 91 2.66 -1.05 6.74
C HIS A 91 4.04 -0.66 6.17
N GLU A 92 4.51 -1.34 5.12
CA GLU A 92 5.77 -1.00 4.45
C GLU A 92 5.75 0.43 3.89
N GLN A 93 4.62 0.88 3.31
CA GLN A 93 4.46 2.25 2.84
C GLN A 93 4.54 3.28 3.98
N ARG A 94 3.99 2.96 5.16
CA ARG A 94 4.12 3.81 6.37
C ARG A 94 5.56 3.91 6.82
N LEU A 95 6.26 2.78 6.95
CA LEU A 95 7.68 2.76 7.32
C LEU A 95 8.52 3.60 6.34
N ALA A 96 8.27 3.50 5.05
CA ALA A 96 8.95 4.31 4.03
C ALA A 96 8.65 5.81 4.16
N THR A 97 7.40 6.18 4.49
CA THR A 97 7.00 7.59 4.70
C THR A 97 7.61 8.16 5.97
N ASP A 98 7.67 7.36 7.05
CA ASP A 98 8.31 7.74 8.30
C ASP A 98 9.81 7.90 8.13
N ALA A 99 10.45 7.01 7.36
CA ALA A 99 11.84 7.17 6.94
C ALA A 99 12.07 8.52 6.26
N ALA A 100 11.21 8.87 5.30
CA ALA A 100 11.30 10.15 4.59
C ALA A 100 11.20 11.34 5.55
N SER A 101 10.30 11.26 6.53
CA SER A 101 10.10 12.29 7.55
C SER A 101 11.33 12.46 8.42
N ASP A 102 11.92 11.36 8.89
CA ASP A 102 13.08 11.38 9.79
C ASP A 102 14.31 11.91 9.06
N ALA A 103 14.51 11.50 7.80
CA ALA A 103 15.54 12.08 6.94
C ALA A 103 15.41 13.60 6.83
N LEU A 104 14.18 14.06 6.59
CA LEU A 104 13.92 15.46 6.40
C LEU A 104 14.10 16.28 7.68
N ALA A 105 13.69 15.74 8.82
CA ALA A 105 13.86 16.36 10.12
C ALA A 105 15.35 16.60 10.42
N ALA A 106 16.20 15.61 10.16
CA ALA A 106 17.61 15.77 10.46
C ALA A 106 18.40 16.52 9.37
N LEU A 107 17.91 16.59 8.12
CA LEU A 107 18.38 17.62 7.16
C LEU A 107 18.09 19.04 7.65
N ALA A 108 16.90 19.27 8.21
CA ALA A 108 16.54 20.56 8.78
C ALA A 108 17.43 20.94 9.96
N ALA A 109 17.75 19.97 10.82
CA ALA A 109 18.65 20.15 11.94
C ALA A 109 20.10 20.45 11.49
N GLN A 110 20.51 19.96 10.31
CA GLN A 110 21.83 20.20 9.72
C GLN A 110 21.89 21.43 8.80
N GLN A 111 20.74 22.03 8.43
CA GLN A 111 20.66 23.24 7.60
C GLN A 111 21.20 24.52 8.29
N VAL A 112 21.81 24.40 9.47
CA VAL A 112 22.58 25.47 10.11
C VAL A 112 23.97 25.65 9.45
N ASP A 113 24.41 24.75 8.55
CA ASP A 113 25.64 24.97 7.79
C ASP A 113 25.47 24.70 6.28
N GLU A 114 25.69 25.75 5.52
CA GLU A 114 25.34 25.95 4.12
C GLU A 114 25.92 24.87 3.17
N PHE A 115 25.15 24.52 2.12
CA PHE A 115 25.52 23.56 1.06
C PHE A 115 26.58 24.09 0.09
N THR A 116 27.50 24.92 0.55
CA THR A 116 28.48 25.66 -0.25
C THR A 116 29.88 25.11 0.03
N GLY A 117 30.06 23.81 -0.16
CA GLY A 117 31.35 23.12 0.00
C GLY A 117 32.01 22.75 -1.34
N PRO A 118 33.34 22.66 -1.42
CA PRO A 118 34.02 22.16 -2.60
C PRO A 118 33.62 20.70 -2.88
N SER A 119 33.67 20.29 -4.16
CA SER A 119 33.44 18.89 -4.54
C SER A 119 34.46 17.98 -3.87
N LEU A 120 34.00 16.90 -3.25
CA LEU A 120 34.83 15.99 -2.45
C LEU A 120 35.23 14.75 -3.24
N LEU A 121 36.42 14.22 -2.96
CA LEU A 121 36.81 12.88 -3.39
C LEU A 121 36.11 11.81 -2.55
N VAL A 122 36.05 10.58 -3.07
CA VAL A 122 35.42 9.44 -2.38
C VAL A 122 35.98 9.21 -0.97
N GLY A 123 37.30 9.39 -0.78
CA GLY A 123 37.95 9.22 0.52
C GLY A 123 37.56 10.31 1.51
N GLU A 124 37.51 11.55 1.07
CA GLU A 124 37.15 12.72 1.89
C GLU A 124 35.70 12.63 2.36
N LEU A 125 34.78 12.28 1.44
CA LEU A 125 33.38 12.11 1.78
C LEU A 125 33.17 10.95 2.77
N ALA A 126 33.84 9.81 2.53
CA ALA A 126 33.76 8.65 3.42
C ALA A 126 34.27 9.00 4.84
N HIS A 127 35.40 9.71 4.92
CA HIS A 127 35.97 10.17 6.19
C HIS A 127 35.01 11.12 6.93
N ARG A 128 34.44 12.12 6.25
CA ARG A 128 33.48 13.07 6.85
C ARG A 128 32.22 12.38 7.37
N LEU A 129 31.77 11.32 6.71
CA LEU A 129 30.58 10.56 7.11
C LEU A 129 30.89 9.46 8.14
N GLY A 130 32.16 9.22 8.47
CA GLY A 130 32.58 8.14 9.37
C GLY A 130 32.32 6.74 8.80
N ILE A 131 32.31 6.58 7.47
CA ILE A 131 32.03 5.31 6.79
C ILE A 131 33.21 4.84 5.95
N ARG A 132 33.18 3.57 5.54
CA ARG A 132 34.16 3.05 4.57
C ARG A 132 33.82 3.51 3.16
N THR A 133 34.85 3.76 2.34
CA THR A 133 34.69 4.12 0.91
C THR A 133 33.91 3.07 0.12
N SER A 134 33.95 1.79 0.54
CA SER A 134 33.14 0.72 -0.04
C SER A 134 31.64 0.95 0.11
N ALA A 135 31.18 1.61 1.18
CA ALA A 135 29.76 1.92 1.38
C ALA A 135 29.27 2.92 0.33
N LEU A 136 30.05 3.97 0.03
CA LEU A 136 29.73 4.92 -1.04
C LEU A 136 29.63 4.24 -2.42
N ARG A 137 30.48 3.22 -2.67
CA ARG A 137 30.41 2.43 -3.91
C ARG A 137 29.16 1.56 -3.97
N VAL A 138 28.73 1.00 -2.85
CA VAL A 138 27.46 0.27 -2.76
C VAL A 138 26.29 1.21 -3.03
N TRP A 139 26.33 2.44 -2.52
CA TRP A 139 25.26 3.43 -2.76
C TRP A 139 25.23 3.92 -4.21
N GLU A 140 26.38 4.06 -4.86
CA GLU A 140 26.48 4.31 -6.32
C GLU A 140 25.90 3.13 -7.12
N ALA A 141 26.28 1.88 -6.79
CA ALA A 141 25.75 0.69 -7.46
C ALA A 141 24.23 0.52 -7.26
N ALA A 142 23.72 0.92 -6.09
CA ALA A 142 22.29 0.98 -5.80
C ALA A 142 21.60 2.22 -6.41
N GLY A 143 22.29 3.04 -7.19
CA GLY A 143 21.72 4.23 -7.85
C GLY A 143 21.29 5.36 -6.91
N LEU A 144 21.70 5.31 -5.63
CA LEU A 144 21.39 6.36 -4.66
C LEU A 144 22.31 7.58 -4.83
N LEU A 145 23.53 7.36 -5.30
CA LEU A 145 24.50 8.41 -5.63
C LEU A 145 24.91 8.32 -7.11
N ALA A 146 25.16 9.49 -7.71
CA ALA A 146 25.63 9.67 -9.08
C ALA A 146 26.83 10.63 -9.10
N PRO A 147 28.03 10.18 -8.66
CA PRO A 147 29.23 11.02 -8.67
C PRO A 147 29.71 11.31 -10.10
N THR A 148 30.19 12.52 -10.32
CA THR A 148 30.84 12.90 -11.58
C THR A 148 32.25 12.31 -11.62
N ARG A 149 32.71 11.89 -12.80
CA ARG A 149 34.11 11.44 -13.00
C ARG A 149 34.94 12.57 -13.59
N GLU A 150 36.04 12.91 -12.93
CA GLU A 150 36.94 13.95 -13.40
C GLU A 150 37.64 13.53 -14.71
N PRO A 151 37.70 14.42 -15.73
CA PRO A 151 38.42 14.14 -16.97
C PRO A 151 39.91 13.87 -16.70
N GLY A 152 40.49 12.87 -17.36
CA GLY A 152 41.90 12.51 -17.25
C GLY A 152 42.23 11.56 -16.10
N THR A 153 41.82 11.86 -14.87
CA THR A 153 42.16 11.03 -13.68
C THR A 153 41.14 9.92 -13.39
N LYS A 154 39.92 10.02 -13.95
CA LYS A 154 38.77 9.12 -13.69
C LYS A 154 38.35 9.04 -12.21
N TYR A 155 38.82 9.94 -11.36
CA TYR A 155 38.42 9.97 -9.95
C TYR A 155 36.96 10.39 -9.79
N ARG A 156 36.29 9.79 -8.79
CA ARG A 156 34.91 10.13 -8.41
C ARG A 156 34.92 11.42 -7.60
N ARG A 157 34.15 12.40 -8.07
CA ARG A 157 33.89 13.67 -7.38
C ARG A 157 32.42 13.76 -6.99
N TYR A 158 32.18 14.11 -5.75
CA TYR A 158 30.87 14.32 -5.17
C TYR A 158 30.65 15.81 -5.01
N GLY A 159 29.82 16.38 -5.88
CA GLY A 159 29.38 17.78 -5.75
C GLY A 159 28.48 17.98 -4.53
N PRO A 160 28.11 19.24 -4.22
CA PRO A 160 27.32 19.57 -3.03
C PRO A 160 26.01 18.78 -2.88
N GLU A 161 25.31 18.56 -3.99
CA GLU A 161 24.09 17.74 -4.01
C GLU A 161 24.36 16.28 -3.67
N GLN A 162 25.45 15.70 -4.20
CA GLN A 162 25.84 14.32 -3.92
C GLN A 162 26.34 14.16 -2.47
N VAL A 163 26.97 15.19 -1.92
CA VAL A 163 27.36 15.23 -0.50
C VAL A 163 26.13 15.29 0.41
N ARG A 164 25.13 16.11 0.05
CA ARG A 164 23.82 16.16 0.72
C ARG A 164 23.16 14.79 0.70
N ASP A 165 23.03 14.19 -0.48
CA ASP A 165 22.39 12.89 -0.67
C ASP A 165 23.13 11.81 0.13
N ALA A 166 24.46 11.82 0.15
CA ALA A 166 25.26 10.88 0.94
C ALA A 166 25.07 11.03 2.47
N ARG A 167 24.88 12.25 2.97
CA ARG A 167 24.52 12.49 4.38
C ARG A 167 23.15 11.92 4.72
N ILE A 168 22.16 12.15 3.86
CA ILE A 168 20.80 11.62 4.01
C ILE A 168 20.83 10.09 4.03
N ILE A 169 21.52 9.48 3.06
CA ILE A 169 21.64 8.02 2.99
C ILE A 169 22.30 7.48 4.26
N ASN A 170 23.42 8.07 4.72
CA ASN A 170 24.11 7.61 5.92
C ASN A 170 23.19 7.56 7.15
N MET A 171 22.44 8.63 7.35
CA MET A 171 21.54 8.76 8.48
C MET A 171 20.36 7.80 8.42
N LEU A 172 19.73 7.65 7.25
CA LEU A 172 18.67 6.67 7.05
C LEU A 172 19.19 5.23 7.25
N ARG A 173 20.43 4.96 6.86
CA ARG A 173 21.04 3.65 7.14
C ARG A 173 21.27 3.38 8.63
N GLN A 174 21.45 4.41 9.46
CA GLN A 174 21.50 4.26 10.92
C GLN A 174 20.12 3.96 11.52
N GLY A 175 19.05 4.49 10.93
CA GLY A 175 17.65 4.16 11.24
C GLY A 175 17.20 2.77 10.75
N ARG A 176 18.13 1.90 10.33
CA ARG A 176 17.88 0.56 9.77
C ARG A 176 17.04 0.54 8.49
N TYR A 177 16.97 1.65 7.75
CA TYR A 177 16.24 1.71 6.48
C TYR A 177 16.99 0.99 5.34
N TYR A 178 16.24 0.34 4.45
CA TYR A 178 16.75 -0.34 3.26
C TYR A 178 16.81 0.61 2.04
N PHE A 179 17.60 0.27 1.02
CA PHE A 179 17.80 1.16 -0.13
C PHE A 179 16.52 1.47 -0.91
N GLU A 180 15.60 0.50 -1.00
CA GLU A 180 14.30 0.69 -1.66
C GLU A 180 13.41 1.72 -0.94
N GLN A 181 13.58 1.87 0.37
CA GLN A 181 12.88 2.89 1.17
C GLN A 181 13.55 4.26 1.05
N ILE A 182 14.87 4.30 0.83
CA ILE A 182 15.66 5.54 0.76
C ILE A 182 15.50 6.25 -0.60
N ARG A 183 15.40 5.49 -1.71
CA ARG A 183 15.37 6.05 -3.06
C ARG A 183 14.23 7.06 -3.30
N PRO A 184 12.96 6.78 -2.95
CA PRO A 184 11.86 7.71 -3.17
C PRO A 184 12.03 9.06 -2.46
N VAL A 185 12.72 9.08 -1.31
CA VAL A 185 13.00 10.29 -0.53
C VAL A 185 13.97 11.20 -1.27
N LEU A 186 15.06 10.62 -1.78
CA LEU A 186 16.06 11.36 -2.56
C LEU A 186 15.45 11.90 -3.86
N ASP A 187 14.65 11.10 -4.56
CA ASP A 187 13.97 11.54 -5.79
C ASP A 187 12.94 12.64 -5.52
N GLY A 188 12.27 12.62 -4.38
CA GLY A 188 11.41 13.71 -3.91
C GLY A 188 12.18 15.01 -3.75
N LEU A 189 13.28 14.99 -3.00
CA LEU A 189 14.14 16.16 -2.76
C LEU A 189 14.76 16.72 -4.05
N ARG A 190 15.22 15.85 -4.95
CA ARG A 190 15.77 16.25 -6.25
C ARG A 190 14.74 16.94 -7.14
N ARG A 191 13.46 16.52 -7.07
CA ARG A 191 12.38 17.11 -7.88
C ARG A 191 11.85 18.42 -7.31
N THR A 192 11.66 18.52 -5.99
CA THR A 192 10.99 19.68 -5.39
C THR A 192 11.94 20.80 -5.00
N GLY A 193 13.22 20.49 -4.74
CA GLY A 193 14.22 21.46 -4.30
C GLY A 193 13.93 22.12 -2.94
N SER A 194 12.80 21.82 -2.29
CA SER A 194 12.35 22.46 -1.05
C SER A 194 12.00 21.44 0.02
N THR A 195 12.66 21.60 1.18
CA THR A 195 12.43 20.85 2.41
C THR A 195 10.99 21.00 2.90
N GLU A 196 10.40 22.20 2.78
CA GLU A 196 9.05 22.47 3.30
C GLU A 196 7.96 21.82 2.46
N ALA A 197 8.05 21.93 1.14
CA ALA A 197 7.12 21.24 0.23
C ALA A 197 7.14 19.72 0.45
N LEU A 198 8.31 19.16 0.76
CA LEU A 198 8.44 17.74 1.08
C LEU A 198 7.81 17.38 2.44
N ARG A 199 7.90 18.25 3.46
CA ARG A 199 7.21 18.05 4.75
C ARG A 199 5.70 17.99 4.55
N THR A 200 5.15 18.94 3.79
CA THR A 200 3.71 18.96 3.48
C THR A 200 3.29 17.68 2.77
N ALA A 201 4.03 17.26 1.74
CA ALA A 201 3.73 16.03 1.00
C ALA A 201 3.79 14.77 1.89
N ILE A 202 4.75 14.69 2.82
CA ILE A 202 4.86 13.59 3.79
C ILE A 202 3.66 13.58 4.74
N ALA A 203 3.25 14.75 5.26
CA ALA A 203 2.10 14.87 6.13
C ALA A 203 0.79 14.45 5.43
N GLU A 204 0.60 14.88 4.18
CA GLU A 204 -0.52 14.47 3.34
C GLU A 204 -0.54 12.95 3.09
N ARG A 205 0.64 12.36 2.83
CA ARG A 205 0.79 10.92 2.64
C ARG A 205 0.45 10.14 3.91
N ARG A 206 0.93 10.58 5.09
CA ARG A 206 0.56 9.97 6.38
C ARG A 206 -0.96 10.00 6.60
N ALA A 207 -1.57 11.16 6.38
CA ALA A 207 -3.03 11.29 6.49
C ALA A 207 -3.78 10.41 5.48
N ALA A 208 -3.23 10.20 4.28
CA ALA A 208 -3.80 9.26 3.31
C ALA A 208 -3.72 7.80 3.79
N HIS A 209 -2.59 7.38 4.38
CA HIS A 209 -2.47 6.06 4.98
C HIS A 209 -3.47 5.86 6.13
N ASP A 210 -3.71 6.88 6.97
CA ASP A 210 -4.70 6.79 8.05
C ASP A 210 -6.12 6.63 7.52
N ARG A 211 -6.47 7.37 6.46
CA ARG A 211 -7.76 7.19 5.76
C ARG A 211 -7.88 5.78 5.17
N GLN A 212 -6.81 5.26 4.57
CA GLN A 212 -6.80 3.92 4.00
C GLN A 212 -6.95 2.85 5.08
N THR A 213 -6.23 2.94 6.20
CA THR A 213 -6.38 2.02 7.35
C THR A 213 -7.81 2.03 7.87
N LYS A 214 -8.42 3.21 8.04
CA LYS A 214 -9.82 3.31 8.47
C LYS A 214 -10.77 2.62 7.48
N ALA A 215 -10.53 2.78 6.18
CA ALA A 215 -11.32 2.10 5.16
C ALA A 215 -11.13 0.58 5.18
N MET A 216 -9.90 0.09 5.38
CA MET A 216 -9.60 -1.34 5.51
C MET A 216 -10.33 -1.95 6.71
N LEU A 217 -10.36 -1.27 7.86
CA LEU A 217 -11.10 -1.71 9.04
C LEU A 217 -12.60 -1.82 8.77
N TYR A 218 -13.19 -0.80 8.14
CA TYR A 218 -14.61 -0.82 7.79
C TYR A 218 -14.95 -1.94 6.79
N GLY A 219 -14.11 -2.11 5.75
CA GLY A 219 -14.25 -3.19 4.79
C GLY A 219 -14.10 -4.58 5.43
N ALA A 220 -13.16 -4.75 6.36
CA ALA A 220 -12.95 -6.00 7.09
C ALA A 220 -14.16 -6.37 7.97
N THR A 221 -14.84 -5.39 8.58
CA THR A 221 -16.09 -5.64 9.32
C THR A 221 -17.17 -6.22 8.40
N LEU A 222 -17.44 -5.59 7.25
CA LEU A 222 -18.45 -6.10 6.32
C LEU A 222 -18.05 -7.41 5.65
N LEU A 223 -16.75 -7.66 5.50
CA LEU A 223 -16.22 -8.92 4.99
C LEU A 223 -16.45 -10.05 6.01
N TYR A 224 -16.15 -9.79 7.29
CA TYR A 224 -16.43 -10.73 8.38
C TYR A 224 -17.92 -11.07 8.44
N GLU A 225 -18.79 -10.06 8.42
CA GLU A 225 -20.24 -10.25 8.40
C GLU A 225 -20.66 -11.13 7.20
N LEU A 226 -20.19 -10.80 5.98
CA LEU A 226 -20.49 -11.57 4.78
C LEU A 226 -20.06 -13.06 4.87
N ILE A 227 -18.86 -13.33 5.37
CA ILE A 227 -18.34 -14.69 5.54
C ILE A 227 -19.19 -15.45 6.56
N THR A 228 -19.51 -14.83 7.70
CA THR A 228 -20.32 -15.46 8.76
C THR A 228 -21.79 -15.67 8.36
N GLU A 229 -22.39 -14.77 7.58
CA GLU A 229 -23.74 -14.93 7.01
C GLU A 229 -23.82 -16.08 6.01
N THR A 230 -22.72 -16.38 5.32
CA THR A 230 -22.63 -17.47 4.33
C THR A 230 -22.49 -18.85 4.99
N GLN A 231 -22.33 -18.91 6.32
CA GLN A 231 -22.33 -20.16 7.10
C GLN A 231 -23.69 -20.43 7.78
N PRO A 232 -24.72 -21.01 7.11
CA PRO A 232 -25.83 -21.60 7.84
C PRO A 232 -25.53 -23.06 8.22
N ALA A 233 -25.56 -23.33 9.54
CA ALA A 233 -25.93 -24.62 10.17
C ALA A 233 -25.09 -25.90 9.92
N GLN A 234 -23.78 -25.83 9.60
CA GLN A 234 -22.94 -27.04 9.69
C GLN A 234 -22.62 -27.49 11.13
N GLN A 235 -23.06 -26.75 12.16
CA GLN A 235 -22.83 -27.10 13.56
C GLN A 235 -23.97 -27.90 14.24
N ASP A 236 -25.15 -28.04 13.62
CA ASP A 236 -26.29 -28.75 14.24
C ASP A 236 -26.37 -30.25 13.88
N GLU A 237 -25.70 -30.75 12.84
CA GLU A 237 -25.71 -32.19 12.51
C GLU A 237 -24.69 -33.02 13.31
N SER A 238 -23.63 -32.40 13.84
CA SER A 238 -22.62 -33.13 14.64
C SER A 238 -23.08 -33.43 16.08
N ALA A 239 -24.15 -32.80 16.57
CA ALA A 239 -24.70 -33.05 17.91
C ALA A 239 -25.84 -34.08 17.94
N ALA A 240 -26.42 -34.43 16.79
CA ALA A 240 -27.56 -35.35 16.69
C ALA A 240 -27.18 -36.83 16.43
N THR A 241 -25.89 -37.15 16.24
CA THR A 241 -25.42 -38.52 16.00
C THR A 241 -24.54 -39.02 17.15
N ALA A 242 -25.11 -39.13 18.33
CA ALA A 242 -24.60 -40.04 19.36
C ALA A 242 -25.62 -41.19 19.50
N PRO A 243 -25.29 -42.44 19.12
CA PRO A 243 -26.18 -43.55 19.36
C PRO A 243 -26.16 -43.86 20.86
N ALA A 244 -27.34 -43.99 21.45
CA ALA A 244 -27.49 -44.66 22.73
C ALA A 244 -27.12 -46.14 22.55
N GLN A 245 -25.99 -46.55 23.12
CA GLN A 245 -25.72 -47.92 23.59
C GLN A 245 -24.85 -47.84 24.84
#